data_AF-A0A1H9N486-F1
#
_entry.id   AF-A0A1H9N486-F1
#
_cell.length_a   1.000
_cell.length_b   1.000
_cell.length_c   1.000
_cell.angle_alpha   90.00
_cell.angle_beta   90.00
_cell.angle_gamma   90.00
#
_symmetry.space_group_name_H-M   'P 1'
#
loop_
_entity.id
_entity.type
_entity.pdbx_description
1 polymer ?
#
loop_
_entity_poly.entity_id
_entity_poly.type
_entity_poly.pdbx_seq_one_letter_code
_entity_poly.pdbx_strand_id
1 'polypeptide(L)' 'MGDAPFPMRYHFDFVTENGAPVFSVDKKTWLRDHYLVTIQDPGVDRRLVIAQAVALDALQSR' A
#
# COMPACT_ATOMS: atom_id res chain seq x y z
N MET A 1 -14.54 -18.03 -22.93
CA MET A 1 -14.93 -17.61 -21.57
C MET A 1 -13.65 -17.49 -20.76
N GLY A 2 -13.40 -16.33 -20.12
CA GLY A 2 -12.39 -16.21 -19.06
C GLY A 2 -11.15 -15.35 -19.35
N ASP A 3 -11.31 -14.14 -19.89
CA ASP A 3 -10.26 -13.11 -19.79
C ASP A 3 -10.62 -12.22 -18.60
N ALA A 4 -10.28 -12.67 -17.39
CA ALA A 4 -10.38 -11.83 -16.21
C ALA A 4 -9.20 -10.84 -16.27
N PRO A 5 -9.42 -9.52 -16.34
CA PRO A 5 -8.33 -8.57 -16.25
C PRO A 5 -7.83 -8.64 -14.81
N PHE A 6 -6.79 -9.43 -14.55
CA PHE A 6 -6.13 -9.45 -13.25
C PHE A 6 -5.58 -8.05 -13.01
N PRO A 7 -6.12 -7.27 -12.05
CA PRO A 7 -5.48 -6.01 -11.71
C PRO A 7 -4.12 -6.37 -11.13
N MET A 8 -3.03 -5.91 -11.74
CA MET A 8 -1.73 -5.88 -11.06
C MET A 8 -1.89 -4.96 -9.85
N ARG A 9 -2.27 -5.55 -8.71
CA ARG A 9 -2.40 -4.86 -7.43
C ARG A 9 -1.00 -4.73 -6.88
N TYR A 10 -0.47 -3.52 -6.92
CA TYR A 10 0.72 -3.20 -6.15
C TYR A 10 0.34 -3.35 -4.67
N HIS A 11 1.05 -4.25 -4.00
CA HIS A 11 0.90 -4.54 -2.58
C HIS A 11 2.26 -4.34 -1.92
N PHE A 12 2.34 -3.38 -1.01
CA PHE A 12 3.55 -3.14 -0.22
C PHE A 12 3.25 -3.48 1.23
N ASP A 13 4.01 -4.41 1.79
CA ASP A 13 3.97 -4.78 3.20
C ASP A 13 5.11 -4.11 3.97
N PHE A 14 4.76 -3.46 5.07
CA PHE A 14 5.71 -2.91 6.02
C PHE A 14 5.65 -3.73 7.31
N VAL A 15 6.77 -4.37 7.63
CA VAL A 15 6.94 -5.20 8.81
C VAL A 15 8.02 -4.61 9.72
N THR A 16 7.88 -4.87 11.02
CA THR A 16 8.95 -4.62 11.99
C THR A 16 10.14 -5.55 11.73
N GLU A 17 11.30 -5.28 12.35
CA GLU A 17 12.46 -6.19 12.28
C GLU A 17 12.14 -7.61 12.75
N ASN A 18 11.16 -7.77 13.65
CA ASN A 18 10.70 -9.06 14.14
C ASN A 18 9.66 -9.74 13.23
N GLY A 19 9.33 -9.13 12.07
CA GLY A 19 8.37 -9.66 11.09
C GLY A 19 6.90 -9.37 11.41
N ALA A 20 6.58 -8.62 12.47
CA ALA A 20 5.20 -8.24 12.77
C ALA A 20 4.70 -7.17 11.77
N PRO A 21 3.49 -7.31 11.19
CA PRO A 21 2.94 -6.35 10.23
C PRO A 21 2.58 -5.03 10.91
N VAL A 22 3.00 -3.91 10.32
CA VAL A 22 2.74 -2.54 10.82
C VAL A 22 1.63 -1.90 10.01
N PHE A 23 1.83 -1.81 8.69
CA PHE A 23 0.84 -1.34 7.73
C PHE A 23 1.07 -1.94 6.34
N SER A 24 0.03 -1.94 5.51
CA SER A 24 0.10 -2.31 4.10
C SER A 24 -0.48 -1.23 3.20
N VAL A 25 0.01 -1.15 1.97
CA VAL A 25 -0.49 -0.22 0.94
C VAL A 25 -0.93 -1.01 -0.28
N ASP A 26 -2.22 -0.89 -0.61
CA ASP A 26 -2.88 -1.59 -1.70
C ASP A 26 -3.39 -0.62 -2.76
N LYS A 27 -3.01 -0.81 -4.02
CA LYS A 27 -3.60 -0.06 -5.14
C LYS A 27 -4.87 -0.76 -5.64
N LYS A 28 -6.04 -0.15 -5.39
CA LYS A 28 -7.33 -0.80 -5.70
C LYS A 28 -7.78 -0.69 -7.15
N THR A 29 -7.43 0.37 -7.88
CA THR A 29 -7.99 0.62 -9.22
C THR A 29 -6.95 1.16 -10.19
N TRP A 30 -7.09 0.83 -11.47
CA TRP A 30 -6.28 1.34 -12.57
C TRP A 30 -6.73 2.73 -13.05
N LEU A 31 -7.99 3.12 -12.81
CA LEU A 31 -8.61 4.31 -13.40
C LEU A 31 -8.51 5.57 -12.52
N ARG A 32 -8.22 5.43 -11.22
CA ARG A 32 -8.00 6.54 -10.27
C ARG A 32 -6.94 6.17 -9.23
N ASP A 33 -6.19 7.17 -8.77
CA ASP A 33 -5.21 7.05 -7.67
C ASP A 33 -5.91 6.81 -6.34
N HIS A 34 -6.34 5.57 -6.16
CA HIS A 34 -6.98 5.11 -4.96
C HIS A 34 -6.08 4.06 -4.31
N TYR A 35 -5.41 4.51 -3.26
CA TYR A 35 -4.61 3.69 -2.37
C TYR A 35 -5.42 3.37 -1.12
N LEU A 36 -5.50 2.10 -0.77
CA LEU A 36 -6.01 1.64 0.51
C LEU A 36 -4.81 1.40 1.42
N VAL A 37 -4.76 2.11 2.54
CA VAL A 37 -3.73 1.90 3.56
C VAL A 37 -4.36 1.21 4.76
N THR A 38 -3.89 0.01 5.07
CA THR A 38 -4.35 -0.75 6.23
C THR A 38 -3.29 -0.66 7.31
N ILE A 39 -3.65 -0.12 8.49
CA ILE A 39 -2.74 -0.02 9.64
C ILE A 39 -3.10 -1.15 10.61
N GLN A 40 -2.19 -2.10 10.81
CA GLN A 40 -2.36 -3.19 11.77
C GLN A 40 -1.85 -2.81 13.16
N ASP A 41 -0.75 -2.05 13.23
CA ASP A 41 -0.20 -1.58 14.50
C ASP A 41 -0.82 -0.23 14.91
N PRO A 42 -1.63 -0.14 15.98
CA PRO A 42 -2.22 1.11 16.42
C PRO A 42 -1.21 2.11 17.01
N GLY A 43 0.01 1.65 17.34
CA GLY A 43 1.09 2.47 17.88
C GLY A 43 1.84 3.29 16.83
N VAL A 44 1.65 3.00 15.53
CA VAL A 44 2.34 3.73 14.45
C VAL A 44 1.71 5.10 14.22
N ASP A 45 2.55 6.12 13.98
CA ASP A 45 2.06 7.45 13.61
C ASP A 45 1.43 7.40 12.21
N ARG A 46 0.15 7.78 12.12
CA ARG A 46 -0.60 7.83 10.86
C ARG A 46 0.02 8.77 9.84
N ARG A 47 0.66 9.85 10.27
CA ARG A 47 1.34 10.82 9.38
C ARG A 47 2.56 10.18 8.73
N LEU A 48 3.32 9.38 9.49
CA LEU A 48 4.44 8.60 8.98
C LEU A 48 3.97 7.63 7.89
N VAL A 49 2.90 6.89 8.18
CA VAL A 49 2.30 5.94 7.24
C VAL A 49 1.87 6.63 5.93
N ILE A 50 1.20 7.78 6.03
CA ILE A 50 0.77 8.55 4.84
C ILE A 50 1.98 9.08 4.05
N ALA A 51 2.99 9.63 4.73
CA ALA A 51 4.21 10.11 4.08
C ALA A 51 4.94 8.98 3.33
N GLN A 52 4.99 7.79 3.93
CA GLN A 52 5.59 6.62 3.30
C GLN A 52 4.81 6.15 2.06
N ALA A 53 3.48 6.18 2.10
CA ALA A 53 2.64 5.87 0.94
C ALA A 53 2.87 6.87 -0.22
N VAL A 54 3.02 8.17 0.08
CA VAL A 54 3.36 9.20 -0.91
C VAL A 54 4.76 8.99 -1.49
N ALA A 55 5.74 8.62 -0.65
CA ALA A 55 7.08 8.32 -1.10
C ALA A 55 7.12 7.09 -2.04
N LEU A 56 6.30 6.06 -1.78
CA LEU A 56 6.15 4.91 -2.68
C LEU A 56 5.52 5.29 -4.01
N ASP A 57 4.54 6.20 -4.02
CA ASP A 57 3.92 6.72 -5.24
C ASP A 57 4.95 7.52 -6.07
N ALA A 58 5.73 8.37 -5.43
CA ALA A 58 6.81 9.12 -6.06
C ALA A 58 7.93 8.20 -6.62
N LEU A 59 8.33 7.16 -5.88
CA LEU A 59 9.36 6.20 -6.31
C LEU A 59 8.94 5.40 -7.54
N GLN A 60 7.64 5.12 -7.67
CA GLN A 60 7.10 4.41 -8.84
C GLN A 60 7.03 5.30 -10.10
N SER A 61 7.53 6.54 -10.02
CA SER A 61 7.64 7.48 -11.14
C SER A 61 6.33 7.62 -11.91
N ARG A 62 5.23 7.83 -11.17
CA ARG A 62 3.95 8.19 -11.75
C ARG A 62 4.00 9.55 -12.45
#